data_AF-A0A4R8FUE7-F1
#
_entry.id   AF-A0A4R8FUE7-F1
#
_cell.length_a   1.000
_cell.length_b   1.000
_cell.length_c   1.000
_cell.angle_alpha   90.00
_cell.angle_beta   90.00
_cell.angle_gamma   90.00
#
_symmetry.space_group_name_H-M   'P 1'
#
loop_
_entity.id
_entity.type
_entity.pdbx_description
1 polymer ?
#
loop_
_entity_poly.entity_id
_entity_poly.type
_entity_poly.pdbx_seq_one_letter_code
_entity_poly.pdbx_strand_id
1 'polypeptide(L)'
;MSYRERLIREHAERLREGVYDGEPDAVAPFAEYLAEQGSLGHGVTEIKADMTVADLVAVYLKSGAAQLELSAWAKIVAEDAQEETELRDAG
;
A
#
# COMPACT_ATOMS: atom_id res chain seq x y z
N MET A 1 -7.03 14.74 18.01
CA MET A 1 -6.27 14.42 16.80
C MET A 1 -5.45 15.63 16.42
N SER A 2 -4.13 15.50 16.35
CA SER A 2 -3.20 16.57 15.98
C SER A 2 -3.22 16.84 14.47
N TYR A 3 -2.65 17.97 14.06
CA TYR A 3 -2.49 18.29 12.64
C TYR A 3 -1.66 17.23 11.89
N ARG A 4 -0.57 16.76 12.53
CA ARG A 4 0.29 15.69 12.02
C ARG A 4 -0.47 14.38 11.82
N GLU A 5 -1.23 13.95 12.85
CA GLU A 5 -2.06 12.74 12.77
C GLU A 5 -3.09 12.80 11.64
N ARG A 6 -3.65 13.99 11.36
CA ARG A 6 -4.59 14.19 10.26
C ARG A 6 -3.90 14.02 8.89
N LEU A 7 -2.72 14.60 8.69
CA LEU A 7 -1.96 14.47 7.43
C LEU A 7 -1.57 13.01 7.16
N ILE A 8 -1.07 12.31 8.17
CA ILE A 8 -0.73 10.89 8.08
C ILE A 8 -1.97 10.08 7.68
N ARG A 9 -3.12 10.34 8.33
CA ARG A 9 -4.36 9.62 8.03
C ARG A 9 -4.83 9.87 6.59
N GLU A 10 -4.89 11.13 6.17
CA GLU A 10 -5.33 11.50 4.80
C GLU A 10 -4.41 10.88 3.73
N HIS A 11 -3.10 10.81 4.00
CA HIS A 11 -2.15 10.18 3.08
C HIS A 11 -2.30 8.65 3.05
N ALA A 12 -2.41 8.00 4.22
CA ALA A 12 -2.63 6.56 4.30
C ALA A 12 -3.94 6.13 3.63
N GLU A 13 -5.02 6.91 3.80
CA GLU A 13 -6.29 6.70 3.12
C GLU A 13 -6.13 6.77 1.60
N ARG A 14 -5.43 7.78 1.09
CA ARG A 14 -5.14 7.93 -0.35
C ARG A 14 -4.33 6.77 -0.91
N LEU A 15 -3.28 6.33 -0.22
CA LEU A 15 -2.47 5.18 -0.67
C LEU A 15 -3.31 3.92 -0.75
N ARG A 16 -4.12 3.67 0.29
CA ARG A 16 -5.02 2.51 0.35
C ARG A 16 -6.04 2.55 -0.80
N GLU A 17 -6.68 3.69 -1.02
CA GLU A 17 -7.65 3.88 -2.11
C GLU A 17 -6.99 3.69 -3.47
N GLY A 18 -5.82 4.28 -3.70
CA GLY A 18 -5.06 4.10 -4.94
C GLY A 18 -4.71 2.64 -5.22
N VAL A 19 -4.35 1.86 -4.19
CA VAL A 19 -4.13 0.40 -4.34
C VAL A 19 -5.42 -0.32 -4.74
N TYR A 20 -6.56 0.01 -4.12
CA TYR A 20 -7.85 -0.59 -4.46
C TYR A 20 -8.33 -0.23 -5.88
N ASP A 21 -8.10 1.02 -6.29
CA ASP A 21 -8.50 1.54 -7.59
C ASP A 21 -7.53 1.11 -8.71
N GLY A 22 -6.42 0.44 -8.36
CA GLY A 22 -5.44 -0.07 -9.30
C GLY A 22 -4.50 1.02 -9.85
N GLU A 23 -4.37 2.14 -9.14
CA GLU A 23 -3.50 3.25 -9.53
C GLU A 23 -2.03 2.80 -9.53
N PRO A 24 -1.29 2.92 -10.65
CA PRO A 24 0.08 2.41 -10.75
C PRO A 24 1.01 2.92 -9.67
N ASP A 25 0.89 4.20 -9.31
CA ASP A 25 1.77 4.86 -8.32
C ASP A 25 1.55 4.36 -6.89
N ALA A 26 0.38 3.75 -6.60
CA ALA A 26 0.07 3.15 -5.31
C ALA A 26 0.26 1.63 -5.33
N VAL A 27 -0.11 0.96 -6.43
CA VAL A 27 0.01 -0.50 -6.60
C VAL A 27 1.47 -0.93 -6.65
N ALA A 28 2.33 -0.22 -7.39
CA ALA A 28 3.73 -0.61 -7.55
C ALA A 28 4.48 -0.73 -6.20
N PRO A 29 4.48 0.29 -5.31
CA PRO A 29 5.19 0.19 -4.04
C PRO A 29 4.55 -0.83 -3.09
N PHE A 30 3.23 -1.02 -3.13
CA PHE A 30 2.60 -2.07 -2.32
C PHE A 30 2.96 -3.47 -2.83
N ALA A 31 3.01 -3.67 -4.15
CA ALA A 31 3.41 -4.93 -4.75
C ALA A 31 4.88 -5.28 -4.44
N GLU A 32 5.76 -4.27 -4.42
CA GLU A 32 7.15 -4.43 -3.98
C GLU A 32 7.22 -4.88 -2.51
N TYR A 33 6.50 -4.19 -1.62
CA TYR A 33 6.35 -4.62 -0.23
C TYR A 33 5.87 -6.08 -0.12
N LEU A 34 4.83 -6.47 -0.87
CA LEU A 34 4.35 -7.86 -0.87
C LEU A 34 5.39 -8.85 -1.41
N ALA A 35 6.20 -8.45 -2.39
CA ALA A 35 7.27 -9.29 -2.91
C ALA A 35 8.37 -9.52 -1.85
N GLU A 36 8.75 -8.47 -1.12
CA GLU A 36 9.71 -8.55 -0.01
C GLU A 36 9.22 -9.43 1.13
N GLN A 37 7.92 -9.41 1.43
CA GLN A 37 7.30 -10.31 2.41
C GLN A 37 7.11 -11.76 1.89
N GLY A 38 7.37 -12.02 0.60
CA GLY A 38 7.07 -13.30 -0.04
C GLY A 38 5.57 -13.60 -0.19
N SER A 39 4.74 -12.56 -0.12
CA SER A 39 3.27 -12.62 -0.16
C SER A 39 2.70 -12.27 -1.53
N LEU A 40 3.50 -11.74 -2.47
CA LEU A 40 3.02 -11.41 -3.81
C LEU A 40 2.51 -12.67 -4.54
N GLY A 41 1.27 -12.61 -5.03
CA GLY A 41 0.61 -13.76 -5.67
C GLY A 41 0.03 -14.79 -4.70
N HIS A 42 0.08 -14.54 -3.39
CA HIS A 42 -0.61 -15.39 -2.42
C HIS A 42 -2.12 -15.42 -2.71
N GLY A 43 -2.70 -16.62 -2.72
CA GLY A 43 -4.11 -16.85 -3.08
C GLY A 43 -4.36 -17.00 -4.59
N VAL A 44 -3.34 -16.84 -5.44
CA VAL A 44 -3.44 -17.10 -6.88
C VAL A 44 -3.22 -18.60 -7.12
N THR A 45 -4.23 -19.27 -7.66
CA THR A 45 -4.18 -20.72 -7.96
C THR A 45 -3.71 -21.03 -9.38
N GLU A 46 -3.80 -20.05 -10.28
CA GLU A 46 -3.39 -20.17 -11.68
C GLU A 46 -2.85 -18.82 -12.15
N ILE A 47 -1.63 -18.82 -12.71
CA ILE A 47 -1.02 -17.64 -13.33
C ILE A 47 -1.34 -17.67 -14.82
N LYS A 48 -2.00 -16.62 -15.31
CA LYS A 48 -2.26 -16.45 -16.75
C LYS A 48 -1.23 -15.51 -17.37
N ALA A 49 -0.98 -15.68 -18.66
CA ALA A 49 0.03 -14.90 -19.39
C ALA A 49 -0.28 -13.40 -19.44
N ASP A 50 -1.55 -13.02 -19.29
CA ASP A 50 -2.06 -11.65 -19.31
C ASP A 50 -2.27 -11.06 -17.91
N MET A 51 -1.97 -11.80 -16.84
CA MET A 51 -2.08 -11.26 -15.48
C MET A 51 -1.04 -10.16 -15.24
N THR A 52 -1.54 -9.05 -14.73
CA THR A 52 -0.74 -7.91 -14.30
C THR A 52 -0.41 -8.01 -12.81
N VAL A 53 0.54 -7.20 -12.35
CA VAL A 53 0.83 -7.06 -10.91
C VAL A 53 -0.40 -6.55 -10.15
N ALA A 54 -1.17 -5.62 -10.76
CA ALA A 54 -2.42 -5.16 -10.18
C ALA A 54 -3.42 -6.30 -9.98
N ASP A 55 -3.50 -7.27 -10.90
CA ASP A 55 -4.34 -8.45 -10.74
C ASP A 55 -3.88 -9.34 -9.57
N LEU A 56 -2.57 -9.51 -9.38
CA LEU A 56 -2.02 -10.28 -8.25
C LEU A 56 -2.34 -9.61 -6.92
N VAL A 57 -2.16 -8.29 -6.84
CA VAL A 57 -2.51 -7.48 -5.67
C VAL A 57 -4.02 -7.56 -5.40
N ALA A 58 -4.85 -7.44 -6.43
CA ALA A 58 -6.30 -7.53 -6.31
C ALA A 58 -6.76 -8.91 -5.81
N VAL A 59 -6.11 -10.00 -6.24
CA VAL A 59 -6.39 -11.35 -5.72
C VAL A 59 -6.00 -11.44 -4.24
N TYR A 60 -4.83 -10.95 -3.86
CA TYR A 60 -4.34 -10.95 -2.49
C TYR A 60 -5.30 -10.22 -1.54
N LEU A 61 -5.82 -9.06 -1.95
CA LEU A 61 -6.74 -8.21 -1.17
C LEU A 61 -8.16 -8.78 -1.00
N LYS A 62 -8.47 -9.94 -1.59
CA LYS A 62 -9.76 -10.62 -1.35
C LYS A 62 -9.90 -11.17 0.07
N SER A 63 -8.81 -11.29 0.82
CA SER A 63 -8.85 -11.73 2.22
C SER A 63 -8.90 -10.55 3.19
N GLY A 64 -9.67 -10.66 4.28
CA GLY A 64 -9.74 -9.60 5.30
C GLY A 64 -8.39 -9.32 5.97
N ALA A 65 -7.53 -10.33 6.10
CA ALA A 65 -6.17 -10.16 6.63
C ALA A 65 -5.31 -9.27 5.71
N ALA A 66 -5.37 -9.48 4.40
CA ALA A 66 -4.67 -8.65 3.42
C ALA A 66 -5.13 -7.19 3.44
N GLN A 67 -6.41 -6.93 3.71
CA GLN A 67 -6.93 -5.56 3.82
C GLN A 67 -6.42 -4.84 5.07
N LEU A 68 -6.25 -5.58 6.17
CA LEU A 68 -5.61 -5.06 7.39
C LEU A 68 -4.13 -4.79 7.15
N GLU A 69 -3.44 -5.68 6.44
CA GLU A 69 -2.03 -5.50 6.08
C GLU A 69 -1.82 -4.29 5.18
N LEU A 70 -2.66 -4.10 4.15
CA LEU A 70 -2.65 -2.89 3.32
C LEU A 70 -2.83 -1.62 4.16
N SER A 71 -3.75 -1.66 5.14
CA SER A 71 -4.00 -0.50 6.02
C SER A 71 -2.81 -0.21 6.93
N ALA A 72 -2.13 -1.25 7.42
CA ALA A 72 -0.92 -1.12 8.24
C ALA A 72 0.25 -0.58 7.42
N TRP A 73 0.48 -1.14 6.23
CA TRP A 73 1.50 -0.68 5.29
C TRP A 73 1.29 0.79 4.90
N ALA A 74 0.07 1.16 4.50
CA ALA A 74 -0.24 2.53 4.08
C ALA A 74 -0.01 3.54 5.21
N LYS A 75 -0.27 3.14 6.46
CA LYS A 75 0.02 3.96 7.64
C LYS A 75 1.52 4.15 7.83
N ILE A 76 2.32 3.09 7.74
CA ILE A 76 3.78 3.16 7.89
C ILE A 76 4.38 4.10 6.84
N VAL A 77 4.03 3.92 5.57
CA VAL A 77 4.51 4.77 4.47
C VAL A 77 4.12 6.24 4.68
N ALA A 78 2.89 6.49 5.16
CA ALA A 78 2.44 7.85 5.45
C ALA A 78 3.17 8.49 6.65
N GLU A 79 3.50 7.70 7.67
CA GLU A 79 4.30 8.14 8.81
C GLU A 79 5.73 8.52 8.38
N ASP A 80 6.38 7.67 7.58
CA ASP A 80 7.73 7.90 7.06
C ASP A 80 7.78 9.15 6.18
N ALA A 81 6.81 9.33 5.28
CA ALA A 81 6.71 10.51 4.41
C ALA A 81 6.50 11.81 5.20
N GLN A 82 5.73 11.75 6.29
CA GLN A 82 5.52 12.90 7.17
C GLN A 82 6.80 13.24 7.94
N GLU A 83 7.54 12.24 8.43
CA GLU A 83 8.82 12.44 9.09
C GLU A 83 9.86 13.05 8.14
N GLU A 84 9.97 12.55 6.90
CA GLU A 84 10.87 13.10 5.89
C GLU A 84 10.55 14.57 5.57
N THR A 85 9.26 14.90 5.47
CA THR A 85 8.81 16.28 5.26
C THR A 85 9.21 17.19 6.42
N GLU A 86 9.01 16.74 7.66
CA GLU A 86 9.37 17.49 8.87
C GLU A 86 10.88 17.73 8.97
N LEU A 87 11.70 16.72 8.64
CA LEU A 87 13.16 16.82 8.62
C LEU A 87 13.65 17.81 7.55
N ARG A 88 13.05 17.79 6.36
CA ARG A 88 13.38 18.72 5.27
C ARG A 88 13.04 20.16 5.63
N ASP A 89 11.91 20.40 6.29
CA ASP A 89 11.46 21.74 6.64
C ASP A 89 12.23 22.33 7.85
N ALA A 90 12.95 21.49 8.61
CA ALA A 90 13.74 21.88 9.78
C ALA A 90 15.21 22.24 9.45
N GLY A 91 15.71 21.92 8.25
CA GLY A 91 17.08 22.15 7.80
C GLY A 91 17.22 23.36 6.88
#